data_AF-A0A8H6RZ37-F1
#
_entry.id   AF-A0A8H6RZ37-F1
#
_cell.length_a   1.000
_cell.length_b   1.000
_cell.length_c   1.000
_cell.angle_alpha   90.00
_cell.angle_beta   90.00
_cell.angle_gamma   90.00
#
_symmetry.space_group_name_H-M   'P 1'
#
loop_
_entity.id
_entity.type
_entity.pdbx_description
1 polymer ?
#
loop_
_entity_poly.entity_id
_entity_poly.type
_entity_poly.pdbx_seq_one_letter_code
_entity_poly.pdbx_strand_id
1 'polypeptide(L)'
;MAKHLAERPSGARVLAETGGVPILIRALHAASTKFLDLFEGENTIYDILSCLVLIFSSRPFYPDVAVAFENNLIPAIMACARSQRMRPLSRDALNQLKLLLTRTLPAAMVYSSVVRALAQGEKAMLSTADYWEPIGTDELLGTPLHEEYKGFMVLLATRLCDYDIFRSGAHSDLRACDNHLCNIIQPTAKFKRCAQCVESYYCSSICQKVAWRQNGHRTRCTPLSHTPQKFPGSSDTLLHKRDDRFLRLIIQQHYMRSSFELLQQQLAYIRETRRTDFVLEFIFTAGHPVEVQVTHLPFRQEDGFDRWPADAPPLTRCLVALDAGGGHGKKTEMVVRTYLLRRAPGASEELARRMVKLASEMQNGDICEEGSVVYRKLQQISVLDVVEVVC
;
A
#
# COMPACT_ATOMS: atom_id res chain seq x y z
N MET A 1 -4.08 -34.35 -1.10
CA MET A 1 -5.42 -33.88 -1.52
C MET A 1 -5.51 -32.35 -1.58
N ALA A 2 -5.29 -31.63 -0.46
CA ALA A 2 -5.36 -30.16 -0.42
C ALA A 2 -4.52 -29.48 -1.53
N LYS A 3 -3.28 -29.94 -1.73
CA LYS A 3 -2.39 -29.46 -2.81
C LYS A 3 -3.02 -29.57 -4.20
N HIS A 4 -3.49 -30.76 -4.59
CA HIS A 4 -4.16 -30.95 -5.88
C HIS A 4 -5.42 -30.11 -6.07
N LEU A 5 -6.15 -29.82 -4.98
CA LEU A 5 -7.27 -28.87 -5.04
C LEU A 5 -6.76 -27.44 -5.25
N ALA A 6 -5.74 -27.02 -4.50
CA ALA A 6 -5.18 -25.67 -4.57
C ALA A 6 -4.50 -25.35 -5.90
N GLU A 7 -3.98 -26.36 -6.63
CA GLU A 7 -3.39 -26.21 -7.97
C GLU A 7 -4.37 -25.57 -8.98
N ARG A 8 -5.68 -25.66 -8.73
CA ARG A 8 -6.71 -24.97 -9.51
C ARG A 8 -7.21 -23.75 -8.72
N PRO A 9 -7.32 -22.55 -9.32
CA PRO A 9 -7.85 -21.37 -8.62
C PRO A 9 -9.22 -21.58 -7.96
N SER A 10 -10.10 -22.35 -8.60
CA SER A 10 -11.41 -22.70 -8.05
C SER A 10 -11.32 -23.66 -6.85
N GLY A 11 -10.37 -24.59 -6.86
CA GLY A 11 -10.16 -25.52 -5.75
C GLY A 11 -9.47 -24.86 -4.57
N ALA A 12 -8.51 -23.94 -4.81
CA ALA A 12 -7.94 -23.08 -3.78
C ALA A 12 -9.04 -22.25 -3.07
N ARG A 13 -9.96 -21.68 -3.85
CA ARG A 13 -11.15 -20.98 -3.33
C ARG A 13 -12.01 -21.88 -2.44
N VAL A 14 -12.37 -23.08 -2.91
CA VAL A 14 -13.21 -24.01 -2.14
C VAL A 14 -12.50 -24.43 -0.86
N LEU A 15 -11.19 -24.68 -0.92
CA LEU A 15 -10.38 -25.02 0.24
C LEU A 15 -10.39 -23.90 1.28
N ALA A 16 -10.27 -22.64 0.86
CA ALA A 16 -10.36 -21.50 1.76
C ALA A 16 -11.76 -21.35 2.38
N GLU A 17 -12.81 -21.39 1.56
CA GLU A 17 -14.23 -21.25 1.96
C GLU A 17 -14.68 -22.37 2.93
N THR A 18 -14.05 -23.54 2.88
CA THR A 18 -14.34 -24.69 3.76
C THR A 18 -13.48 -24.72 5.04
N GLY A 19 -12.76 -23.63 5.35
CA GLY A 19 -11.93 -23.55 6.56
C GLY A 19 -10.57 -24.24 6.44
N GLY A 20 -10.07 -24.43 5.22
CA GLY A 20 -8.77 -25.04 4.95
C GLY A 20 -7.59 -24.22 5.46
N VAL A 21 -7.68 -22.88 5.46
CA VAL A 21 -6.59 -22.00 5.92
C VAL A 21 -6.19 -22.27 7.39
N PRO A 22 -7.12 -22.24 8.38
CA PRO A 22 -6.82 -22.64 9.75
C PRO A 22 -6.19 -24.03 9.89
N ILE A 23 -6.67 -25.00 9.10
CA ILE A 23 -6.16 -26.38 9.12
C ILE A 23 -4.71 -26.42 8.62
N LEU A 24 -4.43 -25.75 7.50
CA LEU A 24 -3.09 -25.67 6.91
C LEU A 24 -2.10 -25.00 7.86
N ILE A 25 -2.48 -23.97 8.60
CA ILE A 25 -1.58 -23.29 9.53
C ILE A 25 -1.26 -24.16 10.75
N ARG A 26 -2.26 -24.85 11.31
CA ARG A 26 -2.02 -25.83 12.38
C ARG A 26 -1.15 -26.98 11.90
N ALA A 27 -1.39 -27.46 10.67
CA ALA A 27 -0.58 -28.50 10.06
C ALA A 27 0.87 -28.03 9.83
N LEU A 28 1.06 -26.79 9.38
CA LEU A 28 2.38 -26.18 9.21
C LEU A 28 3.12 -26.16 10.53
N HIS A 29 2.51 -25.60 11.57
CA HIS A 29 3.11 -25.54 12.90
C HIS A 29 3.44 -26.93 13.46
N ALA A 30 2.53 -27.90 13.32
CA ALA A 30 2.76 -29.27 13.77
C ALA A 30 3.91 -29.94 13.00
N ALA A 31 3.99 -29.75 11.69
CA ALA A 31 5.06 -30.30 10.85
C ALA A 31 6.42 -29.66 11.16
N SER A 32 6.46 -28.39 11.56
CA SER A 32 7.69 -27.69 11.94
C SER A 32 8.21 -28.03 13.33
N THR A 33 7.31 -28.45 14.23
CA THR A 33 7.65 -28.72 15.65
C THR A 33 7.84 -30.20 15.94
N LYS A 34 7.17 -31.09 15.22
CA LYS A 34 7.36 -32.53 15.35
C LYS A 34 8.57 -32.96 14.53
N PHE A 35 9.46 -33.72 15.15
CA PHE A 35 10.44 -34.54 14.45
C PHE A 35 9.71 -35.68 13.73
N LEU A 36 9.00 -35.36 12.65
CA LEU A 36 8.50 -36.37 11.72
C LEU A 36 9.72 -37.05 11.09
N ASP A 37 9.62 -38.37 10.86
CA ASP A 37 10.69 -39.19 10.30
C ASP A 37 11.36 -38.51 9.10
N LEU A 38 12.68 -38.67 9.01
CA LEU A 38 13.60 -37.87 8.20
C LEU A 38 13.24 -37.74 6.72
N PHE A 39 12.35 -38.57 6.16
CA PHE A 39 12.01 -38.55 4.74
C PHE A 39 10.61 -37.99 4.39
N GLU A 40 9.64 -37.98 5.31
CA GLU A 40 8.26 -37.56 4.99
C GLU A 40 7.99 -36.07 5.29
N GLY A 41 8.76 -35.47 6.20
CA GLY A 41 8.51 -34.10 6.69
C GLY A 41 8.75 -32.97 5.68
N GLU A 42 9.80 -33.06 4.85
CA GLU A 42 10.19 -31.97 3.94
C GLU A 42 9.16 -31.68 2.84
N ASN A 43 8.64 -32.74 2.22
CA ASN A 43 7.60 -32.61 1.20
C ASN A 43 6.30 -32.07 1.80
N THR A 44 6.00 -32.43 3.06
CA THR A 44 4.79 -31.98 3.76
C THR A 44 4.80 -30.47 4.00
N ILE A 45 5.91 -29.90 4.48
CA ILE A 45 6.02 -28.44 4.71
C ILE A 45 5.90 -27.69 3.38
N TYR A 46 6.60 -28.13 2.34
CA TYR A 46 6.49 -27.53 1.01
C TYR A 46 5.05 -27.56 0.49
N ASP A 47 4.37 -28.71 0.58
CA ASP A 47 3.01 -28.86 0.09
C ASP A 47 2.02 -27.94 0.83
N ILE A 48 2.17 -27.79 2.15
CA ILE A 48 1.35 -26.87 2.94
C ILE A 48 1.60 -25.42 2.54
N LEU A 49 2.86 -25.01 2.44
CA LEU A 49 3.22 -23.64 2.06
C LEU A 49 2.76 -23.31 0.64
N SER A 50 2.91 -24.25 -0.31
CA SER A 50 2.41 -24.13 -1.66
C SER A 50 0.90 -23.94 -1.68
N CYS A 51 0.14 -24.71 -0.87
CA CYS A 51 -1.31 -24.51 -0.73
C CYS A 51 -1.64 -23.10 -0.22
N LEU A 52 -0.94 -22.61 0.81
CA LEU A 52 -1.18 -21.29 1.37
C LEU A 52 -0.90 -20.18 0.34
N VAL A 53 0.22 -20.25 -0.36
CA VAL A 53 0.57 -19.30 -1.43
C VAL A 53 -0.48 -19.32 -2.55
N LEU A 54 -0.93 -20.49 -2.97
CA LEU A 54 -1.97 -20.63 -4.00
C LEU A 54 -3.31 -20.04 -3.54
N ILE A 55 -3.74 -20.33 -2.31
CA ILE A 55 -4.95 -19.74 -1.71
C ILE A 55 -4.84 -18.22 -1.71
N PHE A 56 -3.75 -17.68 -1.14
CA PHE A 56 -3.48 -16.26 -1.05
C PHE A 56 -3.17 -15.58 -2.39
N SER A 57 -3.16 -16.31 -3.51
CA SER A 57 -2.96 -15.74 -4.85
C SER A 57 -4.17 -15.95 -5.77
N SER A 58 -5.15 -16.73 -5.34
CA SER A 58 -6.29 -17.15 -6.16
C SER A 58 -7.41 -16.09 -6.31
N ARG A 59 -7.40 -15.03 -5.49
CA ARG A 59 -8.46 -14.04 -5.29
C ARG A 59 -7.90 -12.67 -4.85
N PRO A 60 -8.74 -11.62 -4.69
CA PRO A 60 -8.43 -10.58 -3.71
C PRO A 60 -8.14 -11.27 -2.37
N PHE A 61 -6.87 -11.32 -2.03
CA PHE A 61 -6.24 -12.30 -1.13
C PHE A 61 -6.39 -12.00 0.35
N TYR A 62 -6.90 -10.81 0.67
CA TYR A 62 -6.87 -10.26 2.01
C TYR A 62 -7.81 -10.95 3.03
N PRO A 63 -8.98 -11.54 2.69
CA PRO A 63 -9.80 -12.22 3.70
C PRO A 63 -9.10 -13.48 4.24
N ASP A 64 -8.51 -14.28 3.35
CA ASP A 64 -7.85 -15.53 3.70
C ASP A 64 -6.56 -15.28 4.49
N VAL A 65 -5.81 -14.23 4.16
CA VAL A 65 -4.64 -13.79 4.95
C VAL A 65 -5.06 -13.28 6.33
N ALA A 66 -6.20 -12.57 6.45
CA ALA A 66 -6.73 -12.16 7.75
C ALA A 66 -7.06 -13.39 8.63
N VAL A 67 -7.78 -14.38 8.08
CA VAL A 67 -8.04 -15.66 8.75
C VAL A 67 -6.74 -16.35 9.14
N ALA A 68 -5.72 -16.27 8.29
CA ALA A 68 -4.42 -16.86 8.59
C ALA A 68 -3.74 -16.23 9.81
N PHE A 69 -3.75 -14.89 9.90
CA PHE A 69 -3.22 -14.19 11.07
C PHE A 69 -4.00 -14.49 12.36
N GLU A 70 -5.33 -14.57 12.29
CA GLU A 70 -6.19 -14.99 13.41
C GLU A 70 -5.88 -16.42 13.90
N ASN A 71 -5.25 -17.24 13.05
CA ASN A 71 -4.90 -18.63 13.34
C ASN A 71 -3.40 -18.85 13.56
N ASN A 72 -2.66 -17.83 14.02
CA ASN A 72 -1.24 -17.93 14.39
C ASN A 72 -0.29 -18.25 13.23
N LEU A 73 -0.51 -17.65 12.05
CA LEU A 73 0.41 -17.79 10.91
C LEU A 73 1.86 -17.39 11.26
N ILE A 74 2.06 -16.30 12.01
CA ILE A 74 3.41 -15.82 12.36
C ILE A 74 4.18 -16.84 13.22
N PRO A 75 3.63 -17.36 14.34
CA PRO A 75 4.24 -18.48 15.06
C PRO A 75 4.56 -19.70 14.17
N ALA A 76 3.67 -20.06 13.25
CA ALA A 76 3.89 -21.19 12.35
C ALA A 76 5.08 -20.96 11.41
N ILE A 77 5.20 -19.75 10.83
CA ILE A 77 6.34 -19.36 9.99
C ILE A 77 7.63 -19.34 10.82
N MET A 78 7.59 -18.79 12.04
CA MET A 78 8.75 -18.76 12.92
C MET A 78 9.21 -20.16 13.30
N ALA A 79 8.28 -21.09 13.58
CA ALA A 79 8.60 -22.49 13.83
C ALA A 79 9.29 -23.14 12.61
N CYS A 80 8.81 -22.88 11.39
CA CYS A 80 9.48 -23.34 10.15
C CYS A 80 10.90 -22.77 10.02
N ALA A 81 11.08 -21.50 10.35
CA ALA A 81 12.36 -20.82 10.21
C ALA A 81 13.36 -21.34 11.25
N ARG A 82 12.94 -21.54 12.51
CA ARG A 82 13.76 -22.13 13.58
C ARG A 82 14.16 -23.56 13.28
N SER A 83 13.26 -24.36 12.68
CA SER A 83 13.56 -25.76 12.36
C SER A 83 14.73 -25.87 11.38
N GLN A 84 15.05 -24.84 10.59
CA GLN A 84 16.20 -24.84 9.67
C GLN A 84 17.55 -25.10 10.34
N ARG A 85 17.71 -24.73 11.61
CA ARG A 85 18.96 -25.00 12.36
C ARG A 85 19.16 -26.48 12.64
N MET A 86 18.06 -27.22 12.82
CA MET A 86 18.08 -28.65 13.13
C MET A 86 17.93 -29.50 11.87
N ARG A 87 17.10 -29.04 10.92
CA ARG A 87 16.78 -29.71 9.68
C ARG A 87 16.56 -28.66 8.57
N PRO A 88 17.45 -28.59 7.56
CA PRO A 88 17.27 -27.64 6.48
C PRO A 88 15.95 -27.92 5.75
N LEU A 89 15.18 -26.87 5.48
CA LEU A 89 14.02 -27.00 4.60
C LEU A 89 14.50 -27.26 3.17
N SER A 90 13.67 -27.95 2.38
CA SER A 90 13.90 -28.06 0.94
C SER A 90 13.98 -26.66 0.32
N ARG A 91 14.74 -26.55 -0.78
CA ARG A 91 14.90 -25.28 -1.51
C ARG A 91 13.55 -24.68 -1.91
N ASP A 92 12.60 -25.53 -2.30
CA ASP A 92 11.28 -25.09 -2.71
C ASP A 92 10.44 -24.60 -1.51
N ALA A 93 10.47 -25.28 -0.36
CA ALA A 93 9.82 -24.79 0.85
C ALA A 93 10.39 -23.44 1.30
N LEU A 94 11.72 -23.29 1.26
CA LEU A 94 12.40 -22.03 1.54
C LEU A 94 11.94 -20.92 0.59
N ASN A 95 11.84 -21.20 -0.71
CA ASN A 95 11.35 -20.23 -1.69
C ASN A 95 9.89 -19.82 -1.44
N GLN A 96 9.02 -20.76 -1.04
CA GLN A 96 7.64 -20.43 -0.68
C GLN A 96 7.56 -19.55 0.57
N LEU A 97 8.38 -19.81 1.59
CA LEU A 97 8.46 -18.95 2.78
C LEU A 97 8.95 -17.55 2.44
N LYS A 98 10.01 -17.44 1.62
CA LYS A 98 10.49 -16.14 1.12
C LYS A 98 9.37 -15.40 0.40
N LEU A 99 8.67 -16.05 -0.54
CA LEU A 99 7.55 -15.46 -1.27
C LEU A 99 6.42 -14.97 -0.36
N LEU A 100 6.09 -15.72 0.71
CA LEU A 100 5.10 -15.27 1.69
C LEU A 100 5.57 -13.99 2.42
N LEU A 101 6.80 -14.00 2.94
CA LEU A 101 7.38 -12.92 3.73
C LEU A 101 7.67 -11.66 2.92
N THR A 102 8.12 -11.82 1.68
CA THR A 102 8.56 -10.73 0.80
C THR A 102 7.57 -10.43 -0.32
N ARG A 103 6.35 -10.94 -0.31
CA ARG A 103 5.38 -10.51 -1.33
C ARG A 103 3.95 -10.62 -0.85
N THR A 104 3.53 -11.84 -0.54
CA THR A 104 2.11 -12.14 -0.29
C THR A 104 1.59 -11.44 0.96
N LEU A 105 2.30 -11.57 2.09
CA LEU A 105 1.87 -10.95 3.34
C LEU A 105 2.04 -9.42 3.31
N PRO A 106 3.18 -8.84 2.86
CA PRO A 106 3.31 -7.39 2.66
C PRO A 106 2.18 -6.77 1.83
N ALA A 107 1.84 -7.38 0.69
CA ALA A 107 0.77 -6.88 -0.17
C ALA A 107 -0.61 -6.94 0.52
N ALA A 108 -0.86 -7.94 1.37
CA ALA A 108 -2.09 -8.06 2.14
C ALA A 108 -2.19 -7.06 3.31
N MET A 109 -1.08 -6.51 3.77
CA MET A 109 -1.07 -5.60 4.91
C MET A 109 -1.48 -4.16 4.56
N VAL A 110 -1.82 -3.88 3.29
CA VAL A 110 -2.47 -2.63 2.88
C VAL A 110 -3.95 -2.56 3.27
N TYR A 111 -4.53 -3.71 3.65
CA TYR A 111 -5.93 -3.82 4.03
C TYR A 111 -6.08 -3.74 5.56
N SER A 112 -6.95 -2.85 6.03
CA SER A 112 -7.16 -2.62 7.47
C SER A 112 -7.73 -3.85 8.16
N SER A 113 -8.50 -4.69 7.44
CA SER A 113 -9.01 -5.95 7.95
C SER A 113 -7.90 -6.94 8.29
N VAL A 114 -6.85 -6.99 7.48
CA VAL A 114 -5.69 -7.88 7.66
C VAL A 114 -4.85 -7.42 8.85
N VAL A 115 -4.53 -6.12 8.91
CA VAL A 115 -3.74 -5.58 10.03
C VAL A 115 -4.52 -5.67 11.35
N ARG A 116 -5.85 -5.55 11.31
CA ARG A 116 -6.71 -5.81 12.48
C ARG A 116 -6.61 -7.25 12.96
N ALA A 117 -6.73 -8.22 12.06
CA ALA A 117 -6.62 -9.64 12.36
C ALA A 117 -5.27 -9.96 13.00
N LEU A 118 -4.20 -9.38 12.45
CA LEU A 118 -2.86 -9.43 13.03
C LEU A 118 -2.83 -8.84 14.44
N ALA A 119 -3.33 -7.62 14.66
CA ALA A 119 -3.35 -6.97 15.97
C ALA A 119 -4.16 -7.76 17.03
N GLN A 120 -5.17 -8.51 16.59
CA GLN A 120 -5.96 -9.39 17.46
C GLN A 120 -5.19 -10.65 17.86
N GLY A 121 -4.53 -11.31 16.88
CA GLY A 121 -3.65 -12.44 17.16
C GLY A 121 -2.45 -12.04 18.02
N GLU A 122 -1.94 -10.83 17.81
CA GLU A 122 -0.83 -10.27 18.57
C GLU A 122 -1.17 -10.05 20.04
N LYS A 123 -2.37 -9.59 20.41
CA LYS A 123 -2.76 -9.49 21.83
C LYS A 123 -2.68 -10.83 22.57
N ALA A 124 -2.81 -11.95 21.84
CA ALA A 124 -2.57 -13.27 22.40
C ALA A 124 -1.06 -13.60 22.53
N MET A 125 -0.19 -12.97 21.73
CA MET A 125 1.27 -13.13 21.78
C MET A 125 1.97 -12.14 22.74
N LEU A 126 1.56 -10.86 22.77
CA LEU A 126 2.20 -9.74 23.48
C LEU A 126 1.68 -9.49 24.90
N SER A 127 1.13 -10.50 25.58
CA SER A 127 0.93 -10.40 27.05
C SER A 127 2.26 -10.27 27.84
N THR A 128 3.41 -10.29 27.15
CA THR A 128 4.75 -9.98 27.65
C THR A 128 5.20 -8.62 27.08
N ALA A 129 4.91 -7.53 27.78
CA ALA A 129 4.65 -6.21 27.19
C ALA A 129 5.84 -5.24 26.97
N ASP A 130 7.11 -5.58 27.24
CA ASP A 130 8.11 -4.50 27.43
C ASP A 130 9.10 -4.22 26.29
N TYR A 131 9.24 -5.07 25.26
CA TYR A 131 10.19 -4.76 24.17
C TYR A 131 9.69 -5.23 22.80
N TRP A 132 9.48 -4.25 21.89
CA TRP A 132 9.37 -4.47 20.45
C TRP A 132 10.73 -4.73 19.81
N GLU A 133 11.60 -5.49 20.46
CA GLU A 133 12.66 -6.15 19.70
C GLU A 133 11.96 -7.17 18.79
N PRO A 134 12.25 -7.19 17.47
CA PRO A 134 11.65 -8.13 16.55
C PRO A 134 11.78 -9.56 17.10
N ILE A 135 10.70 -10.08 17.68
CA ILE A 135 10.73 -11.34 18.42
C ILE A 135 11.34 -12.41 17.51
N GLY A 136 12.44 -13.01 17.94
CA GLY A 136 13.09 -14.13 17.28
C GLY A 136 13.98 -13.81 16.07
N THR A 137 14.35 -12.55 15.79
CA THR A 137 15.34 -12.29 14.70
C THR A 137 16.70 -12.92 14.98
N ASP A 138 17.16 -12.89 16.23
CA ASP A 138 18.46 -13.47 16.61
C ASP A 138 18.45 -15.00 16.52
N GLU A 139 17.28 -15.61 16.71
CA GLU A 139 17.07 -17.04 16.49
C GLU A 139 17.13 -17.44 15.02
N LEU A 140 17.01 -16.47 14.11
CA LEU A 140 17.17 -16.68 12.67
C LEU A 140 18.51 -16.19 12.16
N LEU A 141 19.36 -15.60 13.00
CA LEU A 141 20.68 -15.14 12.60
C LEU A 141 21.47 -16.30 11.97
N GLY A 142 22.02 -16.05 10.78
CA GLY A 142 22.76 -17.02 9.98
C GLY A 142 21.90 -17.96 9.12
N THR A 143 20.57 -17.92 9.24
CA THR A 143 19.67 -18.71 8.39
C THR A 143 19.40 -18.02 7.04
N PRO A 144 19.09 -18.77 5.96
CA PRO A 144 18.69 -18.20 4.67
C PRO A 144 17.40 -17.35 4.67
N LEU A 145 16.67 -17.28 5.80
CA LEU A 145 15.44 -16.50 5.95
C LEU A 145 15.60 -15.24 6.81
N HIS A 146 16.79 -15.02 7.37
CA HIS A 146 17.02 -13.95 8.35
C HIS A 146 16.59 -12.58 7.84
N GLU A 147 17.07 -12.20 6.66
CA GLU A 147 16.84 -10.87 6.09
C GLU A 147 15.38 -10.67 5.68
N GLU A 148 14.77 -11.66 5.04
CA GLU A 148 13.35 -11.60 4.65
C GLU A 148 12.43 -11.52 5.86
N TYR A 149 12.71 -12.32 6.90
CA TYR A 149 11.92 -12.29 8.13
C TYR A 149 12.07 -10.97 8.88
N LYS A 150 13.31 -10.48 9.02
CA LYS A 150 13.60 -9.18 9.66
C LYS A 150 12.89 -8.03 8.93
N GLY A 151 13.01 -7.96 7.61
CA GLY A 151 12.33 -6.96 6.80
C GLY A 151 10.81 -7.01 6.95
N PHE A 152 10.25 -8.23 6.95
CA PHE A 152 8.83 -8.45 7.18
C PHE A 152 8.39 -7.96 8.57
N MET A 153 9.14 -8.27 9.64
CA MET A 153 8.80 -7.82 11.00
C MET A 153 8.85 -6.29 11.17
N VAL A 154 9.79 -5.62 10.50
CA VAL A 154 9.84 -4.14 10.47
C VAL A 154 8.60 -3.56 9.80
N LEU A 155 8.19 -4.12 8.65
CA LEU A 155 6.96 -3.71 7.98
C LEU A 155 5.74 -3.99 8.86
N LEU A 156 5.73 -5.15 9.54
CA LEU A 156 4.67 -5.56 10.44
C LEU A 156 4.45 -4.56 11.57
N ALA A 157 5.51 -4.21 12.29
CA ALA A 157 5.47 -3.20 13.35
C ALA A 157 5.01 -1.83 12.81
N THR A 158 5.51 -1.43 11.63
CA THR A 158 5.10 -0.18 10.98
C THR A 158 3.60 -0.15 10.71
N ARG A 159 3.04 -1.24 10.17
CA ARG A 159 1.61 -1.32 9.84
C ARG A 159 0.72 -1.36 11.07
N LEU A 160 1.16 -1.98 12.16
CA LEU A 160 0.43 -1.96 13.43
C LEU A 160 0.38 -0.54 14.02
N CYS A 161 1.49 0.22 13.95
CA CYS A 161 1.51 1.63 14.31
C CYS A 161 0.55 2.46 13.43
N ASP A 162 0.60 2.27 12.10
CA ASP A 162 -0.32 2.93 11.17
C ASP A 162 -1.79 2.57 11.50
N TYR A 163 -2.06 1.31 11.86
CA TYR A 163 -3.40 0.84 12.23
C TYR A 163 -3.89 1.44 13.54
N ASP A 164 -3.00 1.71 14.50
CA ASP A 164 -3.37 2.35 15.76
C ASP A 164 -3.69 3.83 15.59
N ILE A 165 -2.94 4.53 14.74
CA ILE A 165 -3.27 5.89 14.29
C ILE A 165 -4.61 5.89 13.54
N PHE A 166 -4.86 4.89 12.70
CA PHE A 166 -6.12 4.74 11.98
C PHE A 166 -7.30 4.49 12.93
N ARG A 167 -7.14 3.55 13.86
CA ARG A 167 -8.15 3.11 14.84
C ARG A 167 -8.53 4.19 15.84
N SER A 168 -7.55 4.94 16.33
CA SER A 168 -7.75 6.02 17.30
C SER A 168 -8.46 7.23 16.70
N GLY A 169 -8.53 7.33 15.37
CA GLY A 169 -8.94 8.57 14.71
C GLY A 169 -7.93 9.70 14.88
N ALA A 170 -6.72 9.39 15.37
CA ALA A 170 -5.63 10.36 15.50
C ALA A 170 -5.00 10.70 14.14
N HIS A 171 -5.24 9.89 13.10
CA HIS A 171 -5.04 10.37 11.74
C HIS A 171 -5.92 11.60 11.56
N SER A 172 -5.26 12.70 11.28
CA SER A 172 -5.94 13.95 11.08
C SER A 172 -6.80 13.75 9.83
N ASP A 173 -8.12 13.72 10.01
CA ASP A 173 -9.10 13.64 8.92
C ASP A 173 -9.11 15.00 8.18
N LEU A 174 -7.94 15.62 8.03
CA LEU A 174 -7.76 16.91 7.43
C LEU A 174 -8.00 16.78 5.93
N ARG A 175 -8.58 17.84 5.41
CA ARG A 175 -8.91 17.95 4.01
C ARG A 175 -8.62 19.38 3.60
N ALA A 176 -8.11 19.58 2.40
CA ALA A 176 -8.11 20.91 1.80
C ALA A 176 -9.49 21.22 1.21
N CYS A 177 -9.77 22.50 0.95
CA CYS A 177 -10.95 22.92 0.19
C CYS A 177 -10.87 22.50 -1.28
N ASP A 178 -11.96 21.98 -1.84
CA ASP A 178 -12.07 21.62 -3.27
C ASP A 178 -12.19 22.84 -4.21
N ASN A 179 -12.22 24.05 -3.65
CA ASN A 179 -11.93 25.24 -4.42
C ASN A 179 -10.40 25.39 -4.52
N HIS A 180 -9.80 25.16 -5.69
CA HIS A 180 -8.35 25.28 -5.89
C HIS A 180 -7.80 26.69 -5.61
N LEU A 181 -8.63 27.73 -5.56
CA LEU A 181 -8.20 29.07 -5.14
C LEU A 181 -8.15 29.23 -3.61
N CYS A 182 -8.59 28.22 -2.86
CA CYS A 182 -8.65 28.23 -1.40
C CYS A 182 -7.57 27.32 -0.82
N ASN A 183 -6.73 27.89 0.05
CA ASN A 183 -5.66 27.18 0.74
C ASN A 183 -6.07 26.69 2.15
N ILE A 184 -7.37 26.69 2.48
CA ILE A 184 -7.82 26.24 3.80
C ILE A 184 -7.74 24.72 3.89
N ILE A 185 -7.01 24.28 4.91
CA ILE A 185 -6.87 22.91 5.36
C ILE A 185 -7.43 22.84 6.78
N GLN A 186 -8.35 21.91 7.03
CA GLN A 186 -8.99 21.74 8.35
C GLN A 186 -9.60 20.34 8.48
N PRO A 187 -10.09 19.91 9.66
CA PRO A 187 -10.76 18.62 9.78
C PRO A 187 -11.97 18.49 8.85
N THR A 188 -12.17 17.31 8.25
CA THR A 188 -13.23 16.99 7.28
C THR A 188 -14.61 17.34 7.82
N ALA A 189 -14.83 17.18 9.12
CA ALA A 189 -16.06 17.57 9.81
C ALA A 189 -16.40 19.07 9.70
N LYS A 190 -15.41 19.94 9.45
CA LYS A 190 -15.59 21.38 9.25
C LYS A 190 -15.90 21.76 7.79
N PHE A 191 -15.86 20.82 6.86
CA PHE A 191 -16.17 21.06 5.46
C PHE A 191 -17.66 20.83 5.15
N LYS A 192 -18.19 21.66 4.26
CA LYS A 192 -19.51 21.47 3.65
C LYS A 192 -19.38 20.56 2.44
N ARG A 193 -20.26 19.56 2.36
CA ARG A 193 -20.32 18.67 1.19
C ARG A 193 -21.21 19.27 0.11
N CYS A 194 -20.88 19.04 -1.16
CA CYS A 194 -21.80 19.34 -2.24
C CYS A 194 -23.08 18.52 -2.06
N ALA A 195 -24.24 19.17 -2.03
CA ALA A 195 -25.52 18.48 -1.79
C ALA A 195 -25.90 17.50 -2.92
N GLN A 196 -25.35 17.68 -4.13
CA GLN A 196 -25.67 16.87 -5.29
C GLN A 196 -24.76 15.63 -5.43
N CYS A 197 -23.45 15.83 -5.51
CA CYS A 197 -22.51 14.70 -5.67
C CYS A 197 -21.97 14.13 -4.36
N VAL A 198 -22.02 14.90 -3.25
CA VAL A 198 -21.42 14.62 -1.93
C VAL A 198 -19.93 14.27 -1.89
N GLU A 199 -19.28 14.17 -3.05
CA GLU A 199 -17.86 13.86 -3.19
C GLU A 199 -16.99 15.09 -2.97
N SER A 200 -17.52 16.28 -3.25
CA SER A 200 -16.79 17.52 -3.10
C SER A 200 -16.99 18.23 -1.75
N TYR A 201 -15.92 18.78 -1.19
CA TYR A 201 -15.83 19.37 0.15
C TYR A 201 -15.32 20.81 0.11
N TYR A 202 -16.07 21.74 0.69
CA TYR A 202 -15.77 23.17 0.68
C TYR A 202 -15.75 23.77 2.08
N CYS A 203 -14.74 24.60 2.40
CA CYS A 203 -14.66 25.24 3.71
C CYS A 203 -15.80 26.26 3.94
N SER A 204 -16.43 26.73 2.86
CA SER A 204 -17.51 27.71 2.88
C SER A 204 -18.43 27.58 1.65
N SER A 205 -19.64 28.13 1.74
CA SER A 205 -20.54 28.23 0.59
C SER A 205 -20.01 29.17 -0.51
N ILE A 206 -19.16 30.13 -0.15
CA ILE A 206 -18.46 31.00 -1.12
C ILE A 206 -17.53 30.15 -1.98
N CYS A 207 -16.69 29.33 -1.35
CA CYS A 207 -15.80 28.42 -2.07
C CYS A 207 -16.55 27.42 -2.95
N GLN A 208 -17.69 26.90 -2.48
CA GLN A 208 -18.55 26.05 -3.31
C GLN A 208 -19.07 26.80 -4.55
N LYS A 209 -19.55 28.04 -4.40
CA LYS A 209 -20.03 28.86 -5.54
C LYS A 209 -18.93 29.19 -6.55
N VAL A 210 -17.73 29.50 -6.05
CA VAL A 210 -16.55 29.75 -6.90
C VAL A 210 -16.22 28.48 -7.68
N ALA A 211 -16.06 27.35 -7.00
CA ALA A 211 -15.75 26.08 -7.64
C ALA A 211 -16.83 25.63 -8.63
N TRP A 212 -18.11 25.89 -8.31
CA TRP A 212 -19.25 25.62 -9.19
C TRP A 212 -19.15 26.39 -10.52
N ARG A 213 -18.80 27.68 -10.46
CA ARG A 213 -18.82 28.56 -11.64
C ARG A 213 -17.52 28.55 -12.43
N GLN A 214 -16.38 28.52 -11.74
CA GLN A 214 -15.07 28.79 -12.32
C GLN A 214 -14.21 27.53 -12.44
N ASN A 215 -14.34 26.57 -11.51
CA ASN A 215 -13.42 25.42 -11.41
C ASN A 215 -14.02 24.14 -12.02
N GLY A 216 -14.96 24.30 -12.96
CA GLY A 216 -15.59 23.17 -13.65
C GLY A 216 -16.39 22.21 -12.76
N HIS A 217 -16.67 22.53 -11.48
CA HIS A 217 -17.45 21.59 -10.64
C HIS A 217 -18.86 21.36 -11.20
N ARG A 218 -19.49 22.40 -11.77
CA ARG A 218 -20.82 22.27 -12.40
C ARG A 218 -20.87 21.21 -13.50
N THR A 219 -19.82 21.07 -14.31
CA THR A 219 -19.81 20.12 -15.44
C THR A 219 -19.56 18.69 -14.99
N ARG A 220 -18.82 18.49 -13.88
CA ARG A 220 -18.53 17.16 -13.30
C ARG A 220 -19.47 16.72 -12.18
N CYS A 221 -20.29 17.62 -11.64
CA CYS A 221 -21.19 17.31 -10.54
C CYS A 221 -22.31 16.38 -11.01
N THR A 222 -22.19 15.09 -10.70
CA THR A 222 -23.20 14.08 -11.00
C THR A 222 -23.97 13.73 -9.73
N PRO A 223 -25.32 13.66 -9.77
CA PRO A 223 -26.10 13.26 -8.60
C PRO A 223 -25.74 11.84 -8.15
N LEU A 224 -25.62 11.64 -6.84
CA LEU A 224 -25.46 10.32 -6.21
C LEU A 224 -26.50 9.27 -6.67
N SER A 225 -27.67 9.72 -7.13
CA SER A 225 -28.79 8.85 -7.52
C SER A 225 -28.54 8.05 -8.80
N HIS A 226 -27.47 8.32 -9.55
CA HIS A 226 -27.09 7.55 -10.74
C HIS A 226 -25.86 6.68 -10.47
N THR A 227 -26.08 5.64 -9.66
CA THR A 227 -25.10 4.60 -9.28
C THR A 227 -23.88 5.15 -8.55
N PRO A 228 -23.37 4.49 -7.47
CA PRO A 228 -22.01 4.78 -7.02
C PRO A 228 -21.13 4.69 -8.26
N GLN A 229 -20.53 5.81 -8.69
CA GLN A 229 -19.72 5.84 -9.90
C GLN A 229 -18.61 4.82 -9.68
N LYS A 230 -18.80 3.63 -10.24
CA LYS A 230 -17.71 2.73 -10.58
C LYS A 230 -16.82 3.59 -11.45
N PHE A 231 -15.65 3.97 -10.95
CA PHE A 231 -14.61 4.53 -11.80
C PHE A 231 -14.47 3.57 -13.00
N PRO A 232 -14.42 4.06 -14.26
CA PRO A 232 -14.14 3.21 -15.39
C PRO A 232 -12.82 2.46 -15.11
N GLY A 233 -12.84 1.12 -15.15
CA GLY A 233 -11.70 0.28 -14.74
C GLY A 233 -11.71 -0.20 -13.28
N SER A 234 -12.62 0.29 -12.43
CA SER A 234 -12.95 -0.39 -11.17
C SER A 234 -13.86 -1.58 -11.49
N SER A 235 -13.26 -2.75 -11.72
CA SER A 235 -14.00 -4.01 -11.60
C SER A 235 -14.68 -4.04 -10.22
N ASP A 236 -15.74 -4.83 -10.05
CA ASP A 236 -16.51 -4.96 -8.80
C ASP A 236 -15.68 -5.39 -7.56
N THR A 237 -14.35 -5.41 -7.65
CA THR A 237 -13.35 -5.49 -6.58
C THR A 237 -13.25 -4.17 -5.77
N LEU A 238 -14.40 -3.64 -5.34
CA LEU A 238 -14.50 -2.44 -4.51
C LEU A 238 -13.77 -2.66 -3.18
N LEU A 239 -12.51 -2.21 -3.11
CA LEU A 239 -11.82 -1.96 -1.84
C LEU A 239 -12.82 -1.34 -0.86
N HIS A 240 -13.05 -1.99 0.26
CA HIS A 240 -14.07 -1.53 1.21
C HIS A 240 -13.72 -0.11 1.68
N LYS A 241 -14.72 0.75 1.91
CA LYS A 241 -14.49 2.17 2.29
C LYS A 241 -13.54 2.35 3.48
N ARG A 242 -13.51 1.37 4.38
CA ARG A 242 -12.57 1.36 5.52
C ARG A 242 -11.13 1.11 5.06
N ASP A 243 -10.92 0.15 4.18
CA ASP A 243 -9.59 -0.17 3.64
C ASP A 243 -9.08 0.92 2.71
N ASP A 244 -9.95 1.58 1.94
CA ASP A 244 -9.56 2.75 1.13
C ASP A 244 -9.06 3.90 2.02
N ARG A 245 -9.73 4.19 3.13
CA ARG A 245 -9.25 5.20 4.09
C ARG A 245 -7.93 4.80 4.75
N PHE A 246 -7.76 3.53 5.06
CA PHE A 246 -6.52 3.04 5.64
C PHE A 246 -5.36 3.10 4.64
N LEU A 247 -5.60 2.72 3.38
CA LEU A 247 -4.62 2.82 2.31
C LEU A 247 -4.17 4.28 2.08
N ARG A 248 -5.11 5.24 2.11
CA ARG A 248 -4.78 6.67 2.07
C ARG A 248 -3.88 7.10 3.21
N LEU A 249 -4.15 6.63 4.43
CA LEU A 249 -3.30 6.89 5.59
C LEU A 249 -1.89 6.34 5.37
N ILE A 250 -1.76 5.09 4.91
CA ILE A 250 -0.46 4.47 4.63
C ILE A 250 0.34 5.31 3.62
N ILE A 251 -0.31 5.74 2.55
CA ILE A 251 0.31 6.56 1.50
C ILE A 251 0.73 7.92 2.03
N GLN A 252 -0.12 8.55 2.84
CA GLN A 252 0.20 9.80 3.49
C GLN A 252 1.42 9.66 4.41
N GLN A 253 1.44 8.62 5.25
CA GLN A 253 2.55 8.34 6.16
C GLN A 253 3.84 8.09 5.38
N HIS A 254 3.78 7.28 4.31
CA HIS A 254 4.94 7.04 3.45
C HIS A 254 5.42 8.33 2.79
N TYR A 255 4.51 9.09 2.20
CA TYR A 255 4.82 10.38 1.59
C TYR A 255 5.50 11.32 2.59
N MET A 256 4.95 11.47 3.80
CA MET A 256 5.50 12.37 4.81
C MET A 256 6.91 11.95 5.27
N ARG A 257 7.19 10.64 5.32
CA ARG A 257 8.51 10.11 5.71
C ARG A 257 9.54 10.23 4.58
N SER A 258 9.11 10.11 3.33
CA SER A 258 9.98 10.10 2.14
C SER A 258 9.81 11.32 1.25
N SER A 259 9.21 12.41 1.73
CA SER A 259 8.82 13.57 0.91
C SER A 259 10.00 14.16 0.14
N PHE A 260 11.15 14.30 0.82
CA PHE A 260 12.36 14.82 0.22
C PHE A 260 12.93 13.88 -0.87
N GLU A 261 12.98 12.58 -0.61
CA GLU A 261 13.44 11.58 -1.59
C GLU A 261 12.52 11.56 -2.82
N LEU A 262 11.20 11.64 -2.60
CA LEU A 262 10.21 11.71 -3.68
C LEU A 262 10.38 13.00 -4.49
N LEU A 263 10.65 14.13 -3.86
CA LEU A 263 10.99 15.38 -4.54
C LEU A 263 12.27 15.24 -5.39
N GLN A 264 13.29 14.52 -4.92
CA GLN A 264 14.49 14.25 -5.71
C GLN A 264 14.15 13.45 -6.98
N GLN A 265 13.34 12.41 -6.86
CA GLN A 265 12.88 11.61 -8.01
C GLN A 265 12.08 12.45 -9.01
N GLN A 266 11.19 13.31 -8.51
CA GLN A 266 10.42 14.24 -9.33
C GLN A 266 11.32 15.25 -10.04
N LEU A 267 12.34 15.79 -9.37
CA LEU A 267 13.29 16.72 -9.97
C LEU A 267 14.09 16.06 -11.10
N ALA A 268 14.58 14.83 -10.85
CA ALA A 268 15.29 14.04 -11.85
C ALA A 268 14.41 13.82 -13.10
N TYR A 269 13.15 13.43 -12.89
CA TYR A 269 12.18 13.24 -13.95
C TYR A 269 11.93 14.52 -14.76
N ILE A 270 11.70 15.66 -14.11
CA ILE A 270 11.48 16.97 -14.78
C ILE A 270 12.69 17.35 -15.62
N ARG A 271 13.90 17.15 -15.09
CA ARG A 271 15.14 17.47 -15.80
C ARG A 271 15.30 16.63 -17.05
N GLU A 272 15.09 15.32 -16.96
CA GLU A 272 15.26 14.38 -18.05
C GLU A 272 14.22 14.58 -19.15
N THR A 273 12.95 14.70 -18.77
CA THR A 273 11.83 14.69 -19.72
C THR A 273 11.39 16.09 -20.15
N ARG A 274 11.78 17.13 -19.40
CA ARG A 274 11.24 18.50 -19.51
C ARG A 274 9.72 18.56 -19.32
N ARG A 275 9.14 17.56 -18.65
CA ARG A 275 7.70 17.43 -18.40
C ARG A 275 7.40 17.64 -16.93
N THR A 276 6.21 18.15 -16.66
CA THR A 276 5.69 18.29 -15.30
C THR A 276 4.46 17.43 -15.07
N ASP A 277 3.81 16.95 -16.13
CA ASP A 277 2.62 16.09 -16.13
C ASP A 277 2.96 14.62 -15.85
N PHE A 278 3.37 14.36 -14.61
CA PHE A 278 3.61 13.02 -14.10
C PHE A 278 2.70 12.70 -12.91
N VAL A 279 2.73 11.43 -12.50
CA VAL A 279 2.08 10.92 -11.29
C VAL A 279 3.09 10.16 -10.45
N LEU A 280 2.93 10.23 -9.13
CA LEU A 280 3.62 9.30 -8.22
C LEU A 280 2.81 8.01 -8.16
N GLU A 281 3.36 6.92 -8.69
CA GLU A 281 2.76 5.60 -8.68
C GLU A 281 3.26 4.79 -7.47
N PHE A 282 2.40 4.59 -6.48
CA PHE A 282 2.62 3.79 -5.28
C PHE A 282 2.21 2.35 -5.57
N ILE A 283 3.17 1.46 -5.70
CA ILE A 283 3.00 0.07 -6.09
C ILE A 283 3.17 -0.82 -4.85
N PHE A 284 2.12 -1.54 -4.49
CA PHE A 284 2.10 -2.44 -3.33
C PHE A 284 2.15 -3.92 -3.76
N THR A 285 3.07 -4.27 -4.66
CA THR A 285 3.14 -5.62 -5.27
C THR A 285 4.44 -6.38 -4.99
N ALA A 286 5.45 -5.72 -4.41
CA ALA A 286 6.85 -6.14 -4.52
C ALA A 286 7.61 -6.32 -3.19
N GLY A 287 6.95 -6.68 -2.09
CA GLY A 287 7.65 -7.07 -0.86
C GLY A 287 8.31 -5.99 -0.04
N HIS A 288 8.59 -4.85 -0.67
CA HIS A 288 8.99 -3.64 -0.04
C HIS A 288 7.78 -2.89 0.54
N PRO A 289 7.98 -2.05 1.57
CA PRO A 289 6.90 -1.37 2.27
C PRO A 289 5.97 -0.60 1.33
N VAL A 290 6.54 0.00 0.27
CA VAL A 290 5.90 0.60 -0.91
C VAL A 290 7.01 0.76 -1.96
N GLU A 291 6.77 0.45 -3.23
CA GLU A 291 7.62 0.95 -4.34
C GLU A 291 6.97 2.21 -4.91
N VAL A 292 7.72 3.29 -5.09
CA VAL A 292 7.19 4.53 -5.68
C VAL A 292 7.93 4.85 -6.97
N GLN A 293 7.17 5.06 -8.05
CA GLN A 293 7.69 5.42 -9.36
C GLN A 293 7.12 6.76 -9.83
N VAL A 294 7.86 7.49 -10.67
CA VAL A 294 7.38 8.71 -11.32
C VAL A 294 7.00 8.37 -12.77
N THR A 295 5.70 8.32 -13.06
CA THR A 295 5.18 7.87 -14.36
C THR A 295 4.56 9.03 -15.14
N HIS A 296 4.78 9.09 -16.45
CA HIS A 296 4.18 10.08 -17.33
C HIS A 296 2.66 9.84 -17.51
N LEU A 297 1.85 10.89 -17.38
CA LEU A 297 0.39 10.76 -17.30
C LEU A 297 -0.30 10.25 -18.59
N PRO A 298 0.00 10.76 -19.80
CA PRO A 298 -0.61 10.29 -21.05
C PRO A 298 -0.56 8.78 -21.31
N PHE A 299 0.44 8.04 -20.80
CA PHE A 299 0.46 6.58 -20.94
C PHE A 299 -0.68 5.88 -20.19
N ARG A 300 -1.35 6.57 -19.27
CA ARG A 300 -2.45 6.03 -18.47
C ARG A 300 -3.83 6.52 -18.94
N GLN A 301 -3.93 7.51 -19.82
CA GLN A 301 -5.24 7.94 -20.34
C GLN A 301 -5.91 6.82 -21.14
N GLU A 302 -5.13 6.00 -21.83
CA GLU A 302 -5.60 4.82 -22.58
C GLU A 302 -6.21 3.72 -21.68
N ASP A 303 -5.84 3.67 -20.39
CA ASP A 303 -6.38 2.74 -19.40
C ASP A 303 -7.72 3.21 -18.80
N GLY A 304 -8.31 4.31 -19.32
CA GLY A 304 -9.59 4.86 -18.86
C GLY A 304 -9.50 5.84 -17.68
N PHE A 305 -8.29 6.35 -17.37
CA PHE A 305 -8.03 7.32 -16.28
C PHE A 305 -8.32 8.78 -16.66
N ASP A 306 -9.41 9.05 -17.37
CA ASP A 306 -9.79 10.41 -17.84
C ASP A 306 -10.37 11.32 -16.73
N ARG A 307 -10.25 10.94 -15.44
CA ARG A 307 -10.98 11.58 -14.33
C ARG A 307 -10.11 12.26 -13.27
N TRP A 308 -8.87 12.61 -13.58
CA TRP A 308 -8.20 13.62 -12.77
C TRP A 308 -8.98 14.93 -12.85
N PRO A 309 -9.16 15.68 -11.76
CA PRO A 309 -9.62 17.05 -11.88
C PRO A 309 -8.72 17.76 -12.89
N ALA A 310 -9.30 18.41 -13.91
CA ALA A 310 -8.54 19.12 -14.93
C ALA A 310 -7.57 20.16 -14.33
N ASP A 311 -7.87 20.61 -13.10
CA ASP A 311 -7.10 21.55 -12.28
C ASP A 311 -6.18 20.89 -11.25
N ALA A 312 -6.06 19.55 -11.18
CA ALA A 312 -5.17 18.90 -10.22
C ALA A 312 -3.70 19.24 -10.55
N PRO A 313 -2.95 19.91 -9.66
CA PRO A 313 -1.58 20.30 -9.96
C PRO A 313 -0.70 19.07 -10.20
N PRO A 314 0.31 19.15 -11.09
CA PRO A 314 1.03 17.95 -11.54
C PRO A 314 1.78 17.20 -10.43
N LEU A 315 2.15 17.88 -9.34
CA LEU A 315 2.83 17.27 -8.20
C LEU A 315 1.90 16.68 -7.13
N THR A 316 0.59 16.74 -7.34
CA THR A 316 -0.41 16.27 -6.38
C THR A 316 -0.98 14.92 -6.74
N ARG A 317 -0.65 14.37 -7.90
CA ARG A 317 -1.33 13.19 -8.45
C ARG A 317 -0.63 11.92 -8.00
N CYS A 318 -1.38 11.06 -7.31
CA CYS A 318 -0.93 9.75 -6.87
C CYS A 318 -1.73 8.64 -7.51
N LEU A 319 -1.07 7.76 -8.24
CA LEU A 319 -1.62 6.49 -8.65
C LEU A 319 -1.25 5.44 -7.61
N VAL A 320 -2.16 4.57 -7.25
CA VAL A 320 -1.90 3.48 -6.32
C VAL A 320 -2.27 2.20 -7.00
N ALA A 321 -1.30 1.32 -7.15
CA ALA A 321 -1.45 0.06 -7.82
C ALA A 321 -1.33 -1.06 -6.78
N LEU A 322 -2.45 -1.72 -6.51
CA LEU A 322 -2.51 -2.89 -5.63
C LEU A 322 -2.53 -4.15 -6.50
N ASP A 323 -1.81 -5.17 -6.07
CA ASP A 323 -2.03 -6.52 -6.59
C ASP A 323 -3.47 -6.92 -6.19
N ALA A 324 -4.34 -7.26 -7.15
CA ALA A 324 -5.68 -7.79 -6.87
C ALA A 324 -5.67 -9.33 -6.78
N GLY A 325 -4.51 -9.93 -6.98
CA GLY A 325 -4.35 -11.34 -7.28
C GLY A 325 -4.47 -11.62 -8.78
N GLY A 326 -4.08 -12.84 -9.15
CA GLY A 326 -4.13 -13.35 -10.50
C GLY A 326 -3.61 -14.77 -10.46
N GLY A 327 -4.44 -15.74 -10.85
CA GLY A 327 -4.01 -17.14 -10.86
C GLY A 327 -2.73 -17.33 -11.69
N HIS A 328 -1.91 -18.32 -11.32
CA HIS A 328 -0.66 -18.63 -12.02
C HIS A 328 -0.82 -18.58 -13.55
N GLY A 329 -0.02 -17.73 -14.19
CA GLY A 329 0.03 -17.59 -15.65
C GLY A 329 -0.93 -16.57 -16.26
N LYS A 330 -1.79 -15.90 -15.47
CA LYS A 330 -2.57 -14.74 -15.93
C LYS A 330 -1.88 -13.44 -15.51
N LYS A 331 -2.02 -12.38 -16.31
CA LYS A 331 -1.62 -11.03 -15.88
C LYS A 331 -2.35 -10.73 -14.57
N THR A 332 -1.60 -10.40 -13.53
CA THR A 332 -2.12 -9.92 -12.26
C THR A 332 -3.11 -8.80 -12.55
N GLU A 333 -4.34 -8.94 -12.06
CA GLU A 333 -5.29 -7.83 -12.11
C GLU A 333 -4.79 -6.79 -11.11
N MET A 334 -4.59 -5.56 -11.56
CA MET A 334 -4.12 -4.49 -10.69
C MET A 334 -5.33 -3.66 -10.28
N VAL A 335 -5.59 -3.54 -8.98
CA VAL A 335 -6.54 -2.55 -8.49
C VAL A 335 -5.84 -1.21 -8.46
N VAL A 336 -6.24 -0.33 -9.37
CA VAL A 336 -5.68 1.01 -9.43
C VAL A 336 -6.61 2.01 -8.72
N ARG A 337 -6.03 2.90 -7.92
CA ARG A 337 -6.72 4.01 -7.26
C ARG A 337 -6.00 5.32 -7.55
N THR A 338 -6.78 6.35 -7.85
CA THR A 338 -6.27 7.71 -8.00
C THR A 338 -6.50 8.44 -6.68
N TYR A 339 -5.44 8.97 -6.10
CA TYR A 339 -5.49 9.84 -4.93
C TYR A 339 -4.83 11.18 -5.26
N LEU A 340 -5.24 12.22 -4.54
CA LEU A 340 -4.60 13.52 -4.62
C LEU A 340 -3.84 13.80 -3.34
N LEU A 341 -2.52 13.91 -3.44
CA LEU A 341 -1.68 14.55 -2.43
C LEU A 341 -2.01 16.05 -2.41
N ARG A 342 -2.98 16.45 -1.62
CA ARG A 342 -3.28 17.86 -1.43
C ARG A 342 -2.22 18.55 -0.60
N ARG A 343 -1.46 19.39 -1.29
CA ARG A 343 -0.84 20.57 -0.70
C ARG A 343 -1.85 21.71 -0.76
N ALA A 344 -1.59 22.80 -0.04
CA ALA A 344 -2.27 24.06 -0.34
C ALA A 344 -2.14 24.31 -1.86
N PRO A 345 -3.21 24.52 -2.63
CA PRO A 345 -3.13 24.61 -4.09
C PRO A 345 -2.05 25.56 -4.60
N GLY A 346 -1.92 26.75 -3.98
CA GLY A 346 -0.85 27.69 -4.32
C GLY A 346 0.57 27.17 -4.02
N ALA A 347 0.72 26.31 -3.01
CA ALA A 347 1.99 25.66 -2.69
C ALA A 347 2.37 24.62 -3.74
N SER A 348 1.43 23.83 -4.26
CA SER A 348 1.72 22.86 -5.32
C SER A 348 2.19 23.51 -6.62
N GLU A 349 1.54 24.59 -7.04
CA GLU A 349 1.94 25.35 -8.23
C GLU A 349 3.28 26.06 -8.04
N GLU A 350 3.49 26.68 -6.88
CA GLU A 350 4.77 27.30 -6.52
C GLU A 350 5.89 26.27 -6.49
N LEU A 351 5.65 25.11 -5.89
CA LEU A 351 6.58 24.00 -5.81
C LEU A 351 6.92 23.49 -7.21
N ALA A 352 5.93 23.28 -8.09
CA ALA A 352 6.16 22.93 -9.49
C ALA A 352 7.01 23.98 -10.22
N ARG A 353 6.69 25.28 -10.05
CA ARG A 353 7.45 26.38 -10.66
C ARG A 353 8.90 26.40 -10.19
N ARG A 354 9.14 26.23 -8.89
CA ARG A 354 10.50 26.18 -8.31
C ARG A 354 11.27 24.95 -8.76
N MET A 355 10.60 23.81 -8.88
CA MET A 355 11.19 22.56 -9.38
C MET A 355 11.62 22.69 -10.85
N VAL A 356 10.77 23.27 -11.71
CA VAL A 356 11.11 23.54 -13.11
C VAL A 356 12.28 24.52 -13.21
N LYS A 357 12.26 25.60 -12.42
CA LYS A 357 13.37 26.55 -12.36
C LYS A 357 14.66 25.86 -11.94
N LEU A 358 14.63 25.08 -10.86
CA LEU A 358 15.79 24.32 -10.38
C LEU A 358 16.31 23.36 -11.46
N ALA A 359 15.43 22.59 -12.11
CA ALA A 359 15.80 21.68 -13.18
C ALA A 359 16.39 22.40 -14.42
N SER A 360 16.04 23.66 -14.66
CA SER A 360 16.61 24.47 -15.75
C SER A 360 17.99 25.04 -15.41
N GLU A 361 18.28 25.24 -14.12
CA GLU A 361 19.57 25.72 -13.62
C GLU A 361 20.62 24.61 -13.52
N MET A 362 20.19 23.34 -13.49
CA MET A 362 21.09 22.19 -13.43
C MET A 362 21.90 22.02 -14.73
N GLN A 363 23.22 21.94 -14.60
CA GLN A 363 24.14 21.64 -15.71
C GLN A 363 24.17 20.14 -16.02
N ASN A 364 24.72 19.76 -17.18
CA ASN A 364 24.94 18.35 -17.50
C ASN A 364 25.92 17.73 -16.50
N GLY A 365 25.50 16.64 -15.84
CA GLY A 365 26.30 15.99 -14.80
C GLY A 365 25.97 16.43 -13.37
N ASP A 366 25.17 17.47 -13.16
CA ASP A 366 24.70 17.81 -11.81
C ASP A 366 23.92 16.64 -11.21
N ILE A 367 24.23 16.31 -9.96
CA ILE A 367 23.57 15.26 -9.18
C ILE A 367 23.02 15.87 -7.91
N CYS A 368 21.83 15.42 -7.48
CA CYS A 368 21.21 15.89 -6.25
C CYS A 368 21.78 15.12 -5.04
N GLU A 369 23.08 15.25 -4.82
CA GLU A 369 23.78 14.64 -3.68
C GLU A 369 23.83 15.58 -2.49
N GLU A 370 23.91 14.99 -1.28
CA GLU A 370 23.98 15.72 -0.03
C GLU A 370 25.13 16.76 -0.06
N GLY A 371 24.83 18.00 0.34
CA GLY A 371 25.79 19.12 0.32
C GLY A 371 25.87 19.89 -1.01
N SER A 372 25.39 19.33 -2.12
CA SER A 372 25.36 20.05 -3.41
C SER A 372 24.49 21.31 -3.36
N VAL A 373 24.73 22.25 -4.28
CA VAL A 373 23.89 23.45 -4.42
C VAL A 373 22.45 23.08 -4.77
N VAL A 374 22.27 22.07 -5.63
CA VAL A 374 20.95 21.55 -6.02
C VAL A 374 20.23 20.97 -4.82
N TYR A 375 20.90 20.15 -4.01
CA TYR A 375 20.33 19.55 -2.79
C TYR A 375 19.86 20.60 -1.79
N ARG A 376 20.69 21.63 -1.51
CA ARG A 376 20.31 22.71 -0.60
C ARG A 376 19.11 23.52 -1.12
N LYS A 377 19.07 23.81 -2.42
CA LYS A 377 17.90 24.46 -3.05
C LYS A 377 16.67 23.57 -2.95
N LEU A 378 16.80 22.28 -3.19
CA LEU A 378 15.69 21.34 -3.06
C LEU A 378 15.20 21.25 -1.61
N GLN A 379 16.10 21.30 -0.63
CA GLN A 379 15.75 21.30 0.79
C GLN A 379 15.00 22.57 1.20
N GLN A 380 15.33 23.72 0.61
CA GLN A 380 14.54 24.95 0.80
C GLN A 380 13.15 24.83 0.15
N ILE A 381 13.07 24.16 -1.00
CA ILE A 381 11.83 23.90 -1.72
C ILE A 381 10.95 22.91 -0.94
N SER A 382 11.52 21.89 -0.31
CA SER A 382 10.77 20.87 0.45
C SER A 382 10.09 21.42 1.70
N VAL A 383 10.50 22.59 2.21
CA VAL A 383 9.76 23.28 3.29
C VAL A 383 8.35 23.68 2.84
N LEU A 384 8.12 23.85 1.53
CA LEU A 384 6.78 24.09 0.97
C LEU A 384 5.96 22.80 0.84
N ASP A 385 6.58 21.64 1.06
CA ASP A 385 6.01 20.32 0.83
C ASP A 385 5.26 19.79 2.06
N VAL A 386 4.32 20.59 2.57
CA VAL A 386 3.36 20.15 3.58
C VAL A 386 2.17 19.54 2.86
N VAL A 387 1.94 18.23 3.06
CA VAL A 387 1.05 17.43 2.23
C VAL A 387 0.01 16.66 3.05
N GLU A 388 -1.19 16.59 2.51
CA GLU A 388 -2.27 15.70 2.93
C GLU A 388 -2.72 14.83 1.76
N VAL A 389 -3.39 13.71 2.01
CA VAL A 389 -3.93 12.83 0.96
C VAL A 389 -5.45 12.92 0.95
N VAL A 390 -6.05 13.25 -0.19
CA VAL A 390 -7.50 13.47 -0.36
C VAL A 390 -8.04 12.69 -1.56
N CYS A 391 -9.37 12.45 -1.51
CA CYS A 391 -10.17 11.63 -2.44
C CYS A 391 -9.66 11.61 -3.87
#